data_AF-A0A1V0BBS7-F1
#
_entry.id   AF-A0A1V0BBS7-F1
#
_cell.length_a   1.000
_cell.length_b   1.000
_cell.length_c   1.000
_cell.angle_alpha   90.00
_cell.angle_beta   90.00
_cell.angle_gamma   90.00
#
_symmetry.space_group_name_H-M   'P 1'
#
loop_
_entity.id
_entity.type
_entity.pdbx_description
1 polymer ?
#
loop_
_entity_poly.entity_id
_entity_poly.type
_entity_poly.pdbx_seq_one_letter_code
_entity_poly.pdbx_strand_id
1 'polypeptide(L)'
;MTPDTSLPRPGNAADKAVVIPAHVQQLLAFDFGTKRTGCASGNRVFGAASPLPTIKAEGADARFVAIEKLIKEWQPQALVIGVPYHPDGAPHENTAKALKFGRQLRGRFNLPVYEVDERYSTTEALAGGAKDADAASACIILEQFLRSIA
;
A
#
# COMPACT_ATOMS: atom_id res chain seq x y z
N MET A 1 -8.41 -5.77 -50.86
CA MET A 1 -7.83 -6.89 -50.09
C MET A 1 -7.19 -6.29 -48.85
N THR A 2 -7.97 -6.08 -47.80
CA THR A 2 -7.53 -5.48 -46.54
C THR A 2 -7.01 -6.58 -45.62
N PRO A 3 -5.77 -6.54 -45.12
CA PRO A 3 -5.38 -7.44 -44.04
C PRO A 3 -5.82 -6.84 -42.70
N ASP A 4 -6.87 -7.47 -42.17
CA ASP A 4 -7.06 -7.85 -40.76
C ASP A 4 -6.62 -6.88 -39.65
N THR A 5 -7.58 -6.06 -39.19
CA THR A 5 -7.52 -5.30 -37.94
C THR A 5 -7.80 -6.24 -36.77
N SER A 6 -6.82 -7.04 -36.36
CA SER A 6 -6.89 -7.73 -35.07
C SER A 6 -6.54 -6.75 -33.94
N LEU A 7 -7.58 -6.24 -33.27
CA LEU A 7 -7.47 -5.48 -32.03
C LEU A 7 -6.64 -6.26 -30.99
N PRO A 8 -5.71 -5.62 -30.27
CA PRO A 8 -5.05 -6.27 -29.14
C PRO A 8 -6.10 -6.63 -28.07
N ARG A 9 -6.10 -7.89 -27.64
CA ARG A 9 -6.91 -8.39 -26.51
C ARG A 9 -6.55 -7.60 -25.24
N PRO A 10 -7.49 -7.37 -24.31
CA PRO A 10 -7.18 -6.74 -23.04
C PRO A 10 -6.18 -7.61 -22.27
N GLY A 11 -4.92 -7.18 -22.26
CA GLY A 11 -3.85 -7.82 -21.52
C GLY A 11 -4.09 -7.68 -20.02
N ASN A 12 -3.98 -8.79 -19.33
CA ASN A 12 -4.04 -8.96 -17.87
C ASN A 12 -3.34 -7.81 -17.12
N ALA A 13 -4.09 -7.07 -16.29
CA ALA A 13 -3.60 -5.90 -15.54
C ALA A 13 -2.75 -6.25 -14.31
N ALA A 14 -2.06 -7.40 -14.31
CA ALA A 14 -1.38 -7.94 -13.12
C ALA A 14 0.15 -7.83 -13.12
N ASP A 15 0.82 -7.56 -14.26
CA ASP A 15 2.29 -7.61 -14.33
C ASP A 15 2.91 -6.39 -15.03
N LYS A 16 2.67 -5.20 -14.51
CA LYS A 16 3.58 -4.07 -14.78
C LYS A 16 4.51 -3.94 -13.57
N ALA A 17 5.76 -4.37 -13.73
CA ALA A 17 6.82 -4.06 -12.76
C ALA A 17 6.79 -2.55 -12.48
N VAL A 18 6.57 -2.18 -11.22
CA VAL A 18 6.48 -0.78 -10.81
C VAL A 18 7.88 -0.20 -10.88
N VAL A 19 8.14 0.68 -11.84
CA VAL A 19 9.45 1.33 -11.98
C VAL A 19 9.52 2.52 -11.04
N ILE A 20 10.41 2.45 -10.06
CA ILE A 20 10.62 3.51 -9.06
C ILE A 20 12.02 4.09 -9.19
N PRO A 21 12.18 5.43 -9.13
CA PRO A 21 13.49 6.05 -9.18
C PRO A 21 14.48 5.44 -8.18
N ALA A 22 15.73 5.26 -8.59
CA ALA A 22 16.78 4.67 -7.76
C ALA A 22 17.07 5.44 -6.45
N HIS A 23 16.67 6.72 -6.36
CA HIS A 23 16.82 7.53 -5.16
C HIS A 23 15.75 7.27 -4.10
N VAL A 24 14.68 6.55 -4.42
CA VAL A 24 13.65 6.16 -3.43
C VAL A 24 14.17 4.96 -2.67
N GLN A 25 14.58 5.21 -1.42
CA GLN A 25 15.19 4.22 -0.55
C GLN A 25 14.35 3.97 0.69
N GLN A 26 13.82 5.01 1.32
CA GLN A 26 12.97 4.93 2.50
C GLN A 26 11.50 5.06 2.10
N LEU A 27 10.69 4.09 2.54
CA LEU A 27 9.26 4.05 2.28
C LEU A 27 8.48 3.87 3.59
N LEU A 28 7.26 4.39 3.60
CA LEU A 28 6.25 4.04 4.60
C LEU A 28 5.09 3.32 3.93
N ALA A 29 4.61 2.24 4.54
CA ALA A 29 3.39 1.58 4.13
C ALA A 29 2.26 1.81 5.12
N PHE A 30 1.04 1.90 4.58
CA PHE A 30 -0.18 2.01 5.35
C PHE A 30 -1.18 0.95 4.92
N ASP A 31 -1.66 0.18 5.89
CA ASP A 31 -2.84 -0.67 5.75
C ASP A 31 -4.06 0.12 6.20
N PHE A 32 -4.96 0.44 5.27
CA PHE A 32 -6.11 1.28 5.55
C PHE A 32 -7.27 0.47 6.12
N GLY A 33 -7.42 0.51 7.44
CA GLY A 33 -8.67 0.17 8.12
C GLY A 33 -9.51 1.40 8.48
N THR A 34 -10.82 1.23 8.53
CA THR A 34 -11.77 2.31 8.86
C THR A 34 -11.56 2.86 10.28
N LYS A 35 -11.16 2.00 11.23
CA LYS A 35 -10.91 2.35 12.64
C LYS A 35 -9.42 2.41 13.02
N ARG A 36 -8.59 1.64 12.30
CA ARG A 36 -7.18 1.42 12.61
C ARG A 36 -6.40 1.46 11.33
N THR A 37 -5.21 2.05 11.34
CA THR A 37 -4.34 2.08 10.17
C THR A 37 -2.99 1.50 10.56
N GLY A 38 -2.73 0.29 10.07
CA GLY A 38 -1.43 -0.36 10.21
C GLY A 38 -0.37 0.49 9.53
N CYS A 39 0.81 0.58 10.13
CA CYS A 39 1.91 1.38 9.61
C CYS A 39 3.18 0.54 9.61
N ALA A 40 4.01 0.69 8.58
CA ALA A 40 5.33 0.07 8.54
C ALA A 40 6.33 1.01 7.87
N SER A 41 7.58 0.96 8.30
CA SER A 41 8.71 1.57 7.59
C SER A 41 9.52 0.49 6.88
N GLY A 42 10.15 0.84 5.77
CA GLY A 42 10.94 -0.12 5.03
C GLY A 42 11.97 0.58 4.18
N ASN A 43 13.02 -0.16 3.86
CA ASN A 43 14.12 0.34 3.07
C ASN A 43 14.38 -0.58 1.87
N ARG A 44 14.46 0.03 0.69
CA ARG A 44 14.67 -0.70 -0.57
C ARG A 44 16.00 -1.46 -0.60
N VAL A 45 17.09 -0.92 -0.03
CA VAL A 45 18.39 -1.60 -0.01
C VAL A 45 18.33 -2.88 0.82
N PHE A 46 17.67 -2.83 1.97
CA PHE A 46 17.58 -3.98 2.88
C PHE A 46 16.48 -4.96 2.47
N GLY A 47 15.50 -4.52 1.68
CA GLY A 47 14.39 -5.36 1.23
C GLY A 47 13.46 -5.82 2.37
N ALA A 48 13.52 -5.15 3.53
CA ALA A 48 12.80 -5.53 4.73
C ALA A 48 11.90 -4.38 5.23
N ALA A 49 10.79 -4.75 5.87
CA ALA A 49 9.91 -3.82 6.56
C ALA A 49 9.97 -4.02 8.08
N SER A 50 9.65 -2.97 8.82
CA SER A 50 9.55 -2.96 10.28
C SER A 50 8.22 -2.36 10.70
N PRO A 51 7.49 -2.99 11.63
CA PRO A 51 6.18 -2.53 12.04
C PRO A 51 6.32 -1.23 12.83
N LEU A 52 5.44 -0.27 12.56
CA LEU A 52 5.30 0.96 13.31
C LEU A 52 4.03 0.90 14.18
N PRO A 53 3.90 1.75 15.20
CA PRO A 53 2.69 1.81 16.00
C PRO A 53 1.46 2.05 15.14
N THR A 54 0.44 1.19 15.28
CA THR A 54 -0.83 1.35 14.57
C THR A 54 -1.51 2.66 14.95
N ILE A 55 -1.92 3.41 13.93
CA ILE A 55 -2.68 4.64 14.13
C ILE A 55 -4.11 4.26 14.49
N LYS A 56 -4.52 4.58 15.72
CA LYS A 56 -5.91 4.52 16.18
C LYS A 56 -6.45 5.95 16.13
N ALA A 57 -7.25 6.25 15.13
CA ALA A 57 -7.78 7.59 14.93
C ALA A 57 -9.28 7.53 14.61
N GLU A 58 -10.07 8.27 15.38
CA GLU A 58 -11.49 8.47 15.11
C GLU A 58 -11.63 9.60 14.08
N GLY A 59 -11.71 9.22 12.81
CA GLY A 59 -11.90 10.15 11.70
C GLY A 59 -10.66 10.42 10.85
N ALA A 60 -10.89 11.03 9.68
CA ALA A 60 -9.87 11.23 8.68
C ALA A 60 -8.78 12.23 9.13
N ASP A 61 -9.17 13.34 9.75
CA ASP A 61 -8.23 14.41 10.11
C ASP A 61 -7.21 13.97 11.17
N ALA A 62 -7.67 13.31 12.23
CA ALA A 62 -6.79 12.76 13.26
C ALA A 62 -5.80 11.73 12.69
N ARG A 63 -6.25 10.91 11.73
CA ARG A 63 -5.38 9.97 11.01
C ARG A 63 -4.30 10.71 10.23
N PHE A 64 -4.65 11.73 9.45
CA PHE A 64 -3.66 12.48 8.67
C PHE A 64 -2.64 13.22 9.55
N VAL A 65 -3.05 13.72 10.72
CA VAL A 65 -2.11 14.33 11.69
C VAL A 65 -1.11 13.28 12.20
N ALA A 66 -1.57 12.07 12.51
CA ALA A 66 -0.68 11.00 12.95
C ALA A 66 0.28 10.55 11.82
N ILE A 67 -0.22 10.43 10.59
CA ILE A 67 0.60 10.11 9.42
C ILE A 67 1.64 11.21 9.16
N GLU A 68 1.26 12.48 9.29
CA GLU A 68 2.18 13.61 9.11
C GLU A 68 3.36 13.53 10.10
N LYS A 69 3.10 13.12 11.35
CA LYS A 69 4.17 12.89 12.34
C LYS A 69 5.13 11.80 11.88
N LEU A 70 4.61 10.66 11.40
CA LEU A 70 5.44 9.58 10.87
C LEU A 70 6.24 10.02 9.64
N ILE A 71 5.64 10.80 8.73
CA ILE A 71 6.35 11.32 7.55
C ILE A 71 7.48 12.27 7.98
N LYS A 72 7.25 13.13 8.97
CA LYS A 72 8.27 14.04 9.49
C LYS A 72 9.42 13.29 10.18
N GLU A 73 9.10 12.22 10.89
CA GLU A 73 10.07 11.40 11.62
C GLU A 73 10.91 10.53 10.68
N TRP A 74 10.27 9.83 9.75
CA TRP A 74 10.91 8.83 8.90
C TRP A 74 11.38 9.37 7.55
N GLN A 75 10.95 10.58 7.16
CA GLN A 75 11.30 11.25 5.90
C GLN A 75 11.25 10.32 4.67
N PRO A 76 10.14 9.59 4.44
CA PRO A 76 10.04 8.68 3.31
C PRO A 76 10.08 9.45 1.98
N GLN A 77 10.65 8.83 0.96
CA GLN A 77 10.60 9.36 -0.40
C GLN A 77 9.36 8.86 -1.17
N ALA A 78 8.69 7.83 -0.67
CA ALA A 78 7.45 7.31 -1.22
C ALA A 78 6.61 6.64 -0.13
N LEU A 79 5.31 6.60 -0.37
CA LEU A 79 4.34 5.91 0.46
C LEU A 79 3.78 4.71 -0.31
N VAL A 80 3.36 3.68 0.41
CA VAL A 80 2.72 2.48 -0.12
C VAL A 80 1.40 2.30 0.61
N ILE A 81 0.33 1.93 -0.10
CA ILE A 81 -0.95 1.59 0.50
C ILE A 81 -1.40 0.21 0.04
N GLY A 82 -1.93 -0.56 0.98
CA GLY A 82 -2.66 -1.78 0.68
C GLY A 82 -4.04 -1.44 0.13
N VAL A 83 -4.44 -2.15 -0.92
CA VAL A 83 -5.75 -2.02 -1.53
C VAL A 83 -6.38 -3.42 -1.60
N PRO A 84 -7.49 -3.66 -0.89
CA PRO A 84 -8.18 -4.94 -0.98
C PRO A 84 -8.90 -5.04 -2.33
N TYR A 85 -8.56 -6.04 -3.12
CA TYR A 85 -9.27 -6.37 -4.35
C TYR A 85 -9.98 -7.72 -4.22
N HIS A 86 -11.30 -7.70 -4.09
CA HIS A 86 -12.07 -8.93 -4.02
C HIS A 86 -12.37 -9.48 -5.43
N PRO A 87 -12.18 -10.80 -5.67
CA PRO A 87 -12.52 -11.44 -6.95
C PRO A 87 -14.04 -11.58 -7.17
N ASP A 88 -14.85 -11.53 -6.11
CA ASP A 88 -16.26 -11.99 -6.14
C ASP A 88 -17.30 -10.84 -6.14
N GLY A 89 -16.88 -9.58 -6.28
CA GLY A 89 -17.79 -8.45 -6.54
C GLY A 89 -18.37 -7.70 -5.33
N ALA A 90 -17.99 -8.00 -4.09
CA ALA A 90 -18.36 -7.23 -2.89
C ALA A 90 -17.11 -6.79 -2.07
N PRO A 91 -17.18 -5.73 -1.24
CA PRO A 91 -17.65 -4.38 -1.52
C PRO A 91 -16.51 -3.52 -2.12
N HIS A 92 -16.72 -2.99 -3.33
CA HIS A 92 -15.86 -1.95 -3.94
C HIS A 92 -15.70 -0.70 -3.06
N GLU A 93 -16.53 -0.53 -2.03
CA GLU A 93 -16.43 0.60 -1.09
C GLU A 93 -15.10 0.65 -0.34
N ASN A 94 -14.56 -0.50 0.10
CA ASN A 94 -13.30 -0.50 0.86
C ASN A 94 -12.12 -0.18 -0.08
N THR A 95 -12.09 -0.78 -1.26
CA THR A 95 -11.19 -0.42 -2.35
C THR A 95 -11.29 1.08 -2.67
N ALA A 96 -12.50 1.61 -2.85
CA ALA A 96 -12.73 3.02 -3.14
C ALA A 96 -12.26 3.95 -2.00
N LYS A 97 -12.45 3.54 -0.74
CA LYS A 97 -11.96 4.26 0.46
C LYS A 97 -10.43 4.24 0.54
N ALA A 98 -9.78 3.10 0.30
CA ALA A 98 -8.32 2.98 0.25
C ALA A 98 -7.72 3.81 -0.88
N LEU A 99 -8.30 3.75 -2.09
CA LEU A 99 -7.88 4.57 -3.23
C LEU A 99 -8.10 6.07 -2.96
N LYS A 100 -9.22 6.44 -2.31
CA LYS A 100 -9.46 7.84 -1.89
C LYS A 100 -8.40 8.28 -0.87
N PHE A 101 -8.06 7.42 0.08
CA PHE A 101 -7.01 7.67 1.06
C PHE A 101 -5.65 7.87 0.37
N GLY A 102 -5.27 7.03 -0.59
CA GLY A 102 -4.06 7.20 -1.40
C GLY A 102 -4.02 8.53 -2.16
N ARG A 103 -5.14 8.94 -2.77
CA ARG A 103 -5.24 10.25 -3.43
C ARG A 103 -5.08 11.41 -2.45
N GLN A 104 -5.65 11.31 -1.25
CA GLN A 104 -5.49 12.32 -0.20
C GLN A 104 -4.06 12.39 0.31
N LEU A 105 -3.37 11.25 0.47
CA LEU A 105 -1.95 11.22 0.82
C LEU A 105 -1.09 11.93 -0.24
N ARG A 106 -1.29 11.61 -1.53
CA ARG A 106 -0.59 12.28 -2.64
C ARG A 106 -0.81 13.80 -2.57
N GLY A 107 -2.06 14.24 -2.43
CA GLY A 107 -2.41 15.67 -2.42
C GLY A 107 -1.92 16.43 -1.20
N ARG A 108 -1.91 15.80 -0.01
CA ARG A 108 -1.55 16.47 1.25
C ARG A 108 -0.05 16.54 1.50
N PHE A 109 0.69 15.48 1.12
CA PHE A 109 2.11 15.37 1.45
C PHE A 109 3.02 15.52 0.23
N ASN A 110 2.45 15.60 -0.98
CA ASN A 110 3.19 15.72 -2.23
C ASN A 110 4.25 14.61 -2.43
N LEU A 111 3.97 13.43 -1.86
CA LEU A 111 4.80 12.24 -2.00
C LEU A 111 4.18 11.29 -3.03
N PRO A 112 5.00 10.56 -3.81
CA PRO A 112 4.54 9.42 -4.57
C PRO A 112 3.85 8.43 -3.64
N VAL A 113 2.67 7.94 -4.03
CA VAL A 113 1.96 6.88 -3.32
C VAL A 113 1.79 5.73 -4.30
N TYR A 114 2.18 4.53 -3.90
CA TYR A 114 2.01 3.30 -4.67
C TYR A 114 0.96 2.41 -4.03
N GLU A 115 0.27 1.62 -4.84
CA GLU A 115 -0.82 0.76 -4.41
C GLU A 115 -0.38 -0.70 -4.57
N VAL A 116 -0.66 -1.53 -3.57
CA VAL A 116 -0.37 -2.97 -3.57
C VAL A 116 -1.69 -3.72 -3.49
N ASP A 117 -1.86 -4.71 -4.37
CA ASP A 117 -3.03 -5.58 -4.40
C ASP A 117 -2.92 -6.65 -3.30
N GLU A 118 -3.81 -6.60 -2.30
CA GLU A 118 -3.80 -7.49 -1.12
C GLU A 118 -4.35 -8.90 -1.40
N ARG A 119 -4.75 -9.24 -2.64
CA ARG A 119 -5.36 -10.54 -3.01
C ARG A 119 -4.63 -11.79 -2.51
N TYR A 120 -3.34 -11.70 -2.22
CA TYR A 120 -2.51 -12.84 -1.84
C TYR A 120 -2.25 -12.96 -0.32
N SER A 121 -2.66 -11.99 0.50
CA SER A 121 -2.18 -11.91 1.89
C SER A 121 -3.14 -12.46 2.95
N THR A 122 -4.36 -12.86 2.58
CA THR A 122 -5.42 -13.20 3.55
C THR A 122 -5.16 -14.50 4.32
N THR A 123 -4.23 -15.35 3.87
CA THR A 123 -3.96 -16.66 4.50
C THR A 123 -2.72 -16.68 5.39
N GLU A 124 -1.74 -15.80 5.19
CA GLU A 124 -0.47 -15.85 5.95
C GLU A 124 -0.46 -14.95 7.20
N ALA A 125 -1.23 -13.86 7.22
CA ALA A 125 -1.21 -12.90 8.34
C ALA A 125 -1.88 -13.41 9.64
N LEU A 126 -2.78 -14.39 9.55
CA LEU A 126 -3.57 -14.89 10.69
C LEU A 126 -2.85 -15.95 11.57
N ALA A 127 -1.70 -16.47 11.15
CA ALA A 127 -1.06 -17.61 11.82
C ALA A 127 -0.06 -17.22 12.95
N GLY A 128 0.30 -15.94 13.09
CA GLY A 128 1.50 -15.55 13.84
C GLY A 128 1.34 -15.09 15.30
N GLY A 129 0.11 -14.92 15.82
CA GLY A 129 -0.07 -14.40 17.20
C GLY A 129 0.54 -13.00 17.42
N ALA A 130 0.62 -12.18 16.37
CA ALA A 130 1.20 -10.85 16.45
C ALA A 130 0.42 -9.95 17.42
N LYS A 131 1.14 -9.23 18.29
CA LYS A 131 0.54 -8.29 19.26
C LYS A 131 -0.25 -7.16 18.59
N ASP A 132 0.06 -6.84 17.33
CA ASP A 132 -0.66 -5.86 16.52
C ASP A 132 -0.79 -6.34 15.07
N ALA A 133 -1.93 -6.94 14.75
CA ALA A 133 -2.19 -7.54 13.44
C ALA A 133 -2.21 -6.50 12.30
N ASP A 134 -2.61 -5.25 12.57
CA ASP A 134 -2.66 -4.20 11.56
C ASP A 134 -1.24 -3.78 11.13
N ALA A 135 -0.33 -3.58 12.09
CA ALA A 135 1.07 -3.24 11.79
C ALA A 135 1.79 -4.38 11.06
N ALA A 136 1.48 -5.65 11.39
CA ALA A 136 2.00 -6.81 10.67
C ALA A 136 1.52 -6.83 9.20
N SER A 137 0.25 -6.49 8.96
CA SER A 137 -0.31 -6.39 7.61
C SER A 137 0.40 -5.32 6.79
N ALA A 138 0.67 -4.14 7.38
CA ALA A 138 1.44 -3.09 6.73
C ALA A 138 2.88 -3.50 6.38
N CYS A 139 3.54 -4.33 7.20
CA CYS A 139 4.85 -4.88 6.86
C CYS A 139 4.77 -5.80 5.64
N ILE A 140 3.80 -6.71 5.61
CA ILE A 140 3.64 -7.66 4.50
C ILE A 140 3.41 -6.89 3.19
N ILE A 141 2.52 -5.90 3.21
CA ILE A 141 2.27 -5.00 2.08
C ILE A 141 3.58 -4.36 1.59
N LEU A 142 4.39 -3.83 2.50
CA LEU A 142 5.64 -3.16 2.15
C LEU A 142 6.68 -4.13 1.60
N GLU A 143 6.82 -5.31 2.20
CA GLU A 143 7.77 -6.32 1.73
C GLU A 143 7.39 -6.87 0.36
N GLN A 144 6.10 -7.12 0.12
CA GLN A 144 5.60 -7.50 -1.20
C GLN A 144 5.93 -6.44 -2.24
N PHE A 145 5.72 -5.16 -1.89
CA PHE A 145 6.08 -4.06 -2.76
C PHE A 145 7.58 -4.02 -3.05
N LEU A 146 8.42 -4.09 -2.02
CA LEU A 146 9.87 -4.09 -2.16
C LEU A 146 10.37 -5.24 -3.04
N ARG A 147 9.78 -6.44 -2.91
CA ARG A 147 10.11 -7.60 -3.76
C ARG A 147 9.72 -7.39 -5.22
N SER A 148 8.65 -6.65 -5.50
CA SER A 148 8.20 -6.40 -6.88
C SER A 148 9.03 -5.36 -7.64
N ILE A 149 9.86 -4.59 -6.93
CA ILE A 149 10.73 -3.54 -7.50
C ILE A 149 12.23 -3.87 -7.43
N ALA A 150 12.57 -5.04 -6.87
CA ALA A 150 13.92 -5.54 -6.70
C ALA A 150 14.46 -6.21 -7.97
#